data_AF-A0A662X003-F1
#
_entry.id   AF-A0A662X003-F1
#
_cell.length_a   1.000
_cell.length_b   1.000
_cell.length_c   1.000
_cell.angle_alpha   90.00
_cell.angle_beta   90.00
_cell.angle_gamma   90.00
#
_symmetry.space_group_name_H-M   'P 1'
#
loop_
_entity.id
_entity.type
_entity.pdbx_description
1 polymer ?
#
loop_
_entity_poly.entity_id
_entity_poly.type
_entity_poly.pdbx_seq_one_letter_code
_entity_poly.pdbx_strand_id
1 'polypeptide(L)'
;MAQDAADEYEGVCVRYACKCGHLAPVGSLFYSETCLKPVCRLPRCSVEEFESYYCGNLLVNLPSKEASMYQNRSSRCFSCPTCENVLSTAFHDAQQCFFFLCAHCRWDSLALGLADDDPDALIMTAISRERQSAHEDIFQALHSHYSTAPSSGNTAFSVSASGASFGRSNSLQSLADSMKELQREHQMKKFRLQRMTEMGGWKYDQALTKVQEKEQWLLDQRREHQWPELAKQLKALPSEGTSWSSDTAVKSREMLEKLSQQRDMGEISTLHQRLLNPLDQPRDAALLFPSRPLLRVKRTWRCVESIERGSAGILVKPQISPMSGDSSLPVSASWFKKANLAVHYLPIVTFQRLPYRVEDTERLECVLLVENPLDDVIRITFRADPAVSADDQEAAENGQVPSPLLWNLQCVMIAS
;
A
#
# COMPACT_ATOMS: atom_id res chain seq x y z
N MET A 1 0.83 -12.14 -4.69
CA MET A 1 0.54 -13.59 -4.67
C MET A 1 -0.35 -13.89 -5.85
N ALA A 2 -0.06 -14.98 -6.56
CA ALA A 2 -0.56 -15.40 -7.88
C ALA A 2 0.35 -14.98 -9.07
N GLN A 3 0.68 -15.99 -9.88
CA GLN A 3 1.56 -16.04 -11.07
C GLN A 3 3.03 -16.45 -10.84
N ASP A 4 3.26 -17.62 -10.26
CA ASP A 4 4.53 -18.38 -10.43
C ASP A 4 4.30 -19.76 -11.10
N ALA A 5 3.07 -20.07 -11.52
CA ALA A 5 2.67 -21.39 -12.03
C ALA A 5 2.77 -21.56 -13.56
N ALA A 6 3.35 -20.60 -14.28
CA ALA A 6 3.34 -20.61 -15.74
C ALA A 6 4.40 -21.52 -16.38
N ASP A 7 5.41 -21.96 -15.63
CA ASP A 7 6.58 -22.74 -16.13
C ASP A 7 6.69 -24.15 -15.52
N GLU A 8 5.60 -24.68 -14.97
CA GLU A 8 5.58 -26.00 -14.33
C GLU A 8 4.77 -26.98 -15.18
N TYR A 9 5.44 -27.99 -15.75
CA TYR A 9 4.80 -29.07 -16.49
C TYR A 9 4.99 -30.38 -15.71
N GLU A 10 3.90 -30.99 -15.25
CA GLU A 10 3.91 -32.24 -14.46
C GLU A 10 4.86 -32.20 -13.24
N GLY A 11 5.00 -31.03 -12.60
CA GLY A 11 5.88 -30.83 -11.44
C GLY A 11 7.37 -30.69 -11.79
N VAL A 12 7.73 -30.67 -13.07
CA VAL A 12 9.08 -30.39 -13.55
C VAL A 12 9.16 -28.93 -13.98
N CYS A 13 10.16 -28.22 -13.47
CA CYS A 13 10.44 -26.83 -13.85
C CYS A 13 11.92 -26.51 -13.66
N VAL A 14 12.41 -25.53 -14.42
CA VAL A 14 13.76 -24.98 -14.23
C VAL A 14 13.71 -23.86 -13.20
N ARG A 15 14.56 -23.93 -12.17
CA ARG A 15 14.68 -22.88 -11.16
C ARG A 15 16.13 -22.46 -10.95
N TYR A 16 16.30 -21.20 -10.57
CA TYR A 16 17.58 -20.54 -10.36
C TYR A 16 17.77 -20.24 -8.88
N ALA A 17 18.96 -20.52 -8.37
CA ALA A 17 19.29 -20.29 -6.98
C ALA A 17 19.81 -18.87 -6.75
N CYS A 18 19.17 -18.15 -5.83
CA CYS A 18 19.79 -16.99 -5.19
C CYS A 18 20.79 -17.48 -4.12
N LYS A 19 21.84 -16.70 -3.81
CA LYS A 19 22.86 -17.03 -2.79
C LYS A 19 22.28 -17.45 -1.43
N CYS A 20 21.07 -16.99 -1.14
CA CYS A 20 20.37 -17.27 0.10
C CYS A 20 19.67 -18.66 0.13
N GLY A 21 19.70 -19.41 -0.96
CA GLY A 21 19.08 -20.74 -1.10
C GLY A 21 17.65 -20.73 -1.64
N HIS A 22 17.09 -19.55 -1.96
CA HIS A 22 15.77 -19.48 -2.57
C HIS A 22 15.85 -19.81 -4.06
N LEU A 23 15.00 -20.74 -4.50
CA LEU A 23 14.84 -21.17 -5.88
C LEU A 23 13.64 -20.45 -6.51
N ALA A 24 13.86 -19.78 -7.64
CA ALA A 24 12.81 -19.05 -8.34
C ALA A 24 13.05 -19.10 -9.87
N PRO A 25 12.02 -18.87 -10.71
CA PRO A 25 12.22 -18.74 -12.15
C PRO A 25 13.11 -17.52 -12.46
N VAL A 26 13.90 -17.59 -13.54
CA VAL A 26 14.83 -16.50 -13.91
C VAL A 26 14.13 -15.15 -14.08
N GLY A 27 12.89 -15.14 -14.60
CA GLY A 27 12.09 -13.93 -14.78
C GLY A 27 11.69 -13.21 -13.49
N SER A 28 11.73 -13.89 -12.33
CA SER A 28 11.41 -13.27 -11.04
C SER A 28 12.65 -12.76 -10.28
N LEU A 29 13.86 -13.14 -10.72
CA LEU A 29 15.14 -12.75 -10.14
C LEU A 29 15.69 -11.46 -10.75
N PHE A 30 16.51 -10.77 -9.96
CA PHE A 30 17.32 -9.63 -10.39
C PHE A 30 18.79 -10.03 -10.46
N TYR A 31 19.62 -9.20 -11.10
CA TYR A 31 21.08 -9.32 -11.07
C TYR A 31 21.69 -8.07 -10.43
N SER A 32 22.47 -8.24 -9.38
CA SER A 32 23.23 -7.13 -8.80
C SER A 32 24.60 -7.06 -9.46
N GLU A 33 24.85 -5.99 -10.22
CA GLU A 33 26.16 -5.73 -10.83
C GLU A 33 27.22 -5.41 -9.76
N THR A 34 26.82 -4.82 -8.64
CA THR A 34 27.73 -4.51 -7.52
C THR A 34 28.15 -5.76 -6.75
N CYS A 35 27.27 -6.76 -6.67
CA CYS A 35 27.55 -8.01 -5.97
C CYS A 35 27.88 -9.18 -6.93
N LEU A 36 27.80 -8.95 -8.24
CA LEU A 36 27.99 -9.94 -9.31
C LEU A 36 27.23 -11.26 -9.08
N LYS A 37 25.94 -11.15 -8.75
CA LYS A 37 25.14 -12.34 -8.41
C LYS A 37 23.64 -12.13 -8.62
N PRO A 38 22.86 -13.22 -8.77
CA PRO A 38 21.41 -13.16 -8.70
C PRO A 38 20.91 -12.75 -7.32
N VAL A 39 19.82 -11.99 -7.31
CA VAL A 39 19.14 -11.48 -6.12
C VAL A 39 17.65 -11.78 -6.24
N CYS A 40 17.09 -12.53 -5.28
CA CYS A 40 15.66 -12.80 -5.19
C CYS A 40 14.90 -11.69 -4.45
N ARG A 41 13.56 -11.72 -4.58
CA ARG A 41 12.62 -10.76 -3.96
C ARG A 41 12.44 -10.91 -2.45
N LEU A 42 13.10 -11.87 -1.81
CA LEU A 42 12.95 -12.07 -0.37
C LEU A 42 13.57 -10.89 0.41
N PRO A 43 12.99 -10.50 1.57
CA PRO A 43 13.44 -9.32 2.33
C PRO A 43 14.92 -9.34 2.75
N ARG A 44 15.53 -10.52 2.89
CA ARG A 44 16.96 -10.69 3.20
C ARG A 44 17.90 -10.37 2.03
N CYS A 45 17.38 -10.31 0.81
CA CYS A 45 18.15 -10.12 -0.42
C CYS A 45 17.83 -8.81 -1.10
N SER A 46 16.57 -8.40 -1.08
CA SER A 46 16.13 -7.15 -1.68
C SER A 46 15.05 -6.45 -0.85
N VAL A 47 15.06 -5.12 -0.92
CA VAL A 47 14.03 -4.24 -0.35
C VAL A 47 13.16 -3.71 -1.47
N GLU A 48 11.84 -3.72 -1.24
CA GLU A 48 10.86 -3.08 -2.09
C GLU A 48 10.56 -1.66 -1.56
N GLU A 49 10.57 -0.67 -2.45
CA GLU A 49 10.25 0.72 -2.14
C GLU A 49 9.14 1.23 -3.08
N PHE A 50 8.31 2.15 -2.59
CA PHE A 50 7.30 2.82 -3.40
C PHE A 50 7.93 4.02 -4.12
N GLU A 51 7.95 3.98 -5.45
CA GLU A 51 8.50 5.08 -6.26
C GLU A 51 7.45 6.15 -6.54
N SER A 52 6.24 5.73 -6.91
CA SER A 52 5.15 6.64 -7.29
C SER A 52 3.79 5.95 -7.26
N TYR A 53 2.74 6.77 -7.24
CA TYR A 53 1.35 6.33 -7.26
C TYR A 53 0.70 6.71 -8.59
N TYR A 54 -0.25 5.92 -9.07
CA TYR A 54 -1.00 6.29 -10.25
C TYR A 54 -2.42 5.73 -10.23
N CYS A 55 -3.34 6.42 -10.90
CA CYS A 55 -4.69 5.90 -11.10
C CYS A 55 -4.67 4.85 -12.21
N GLY A 56 -5.15 3.63 -11.95
CA GLY A 56 -5.20 2.56 -12.96
C GLY A 56 -6.10 2.87 -14.15
N ASN A 57 -7.08 3.75 -13.97
CA ASN A 57 -8.08 4.10 -15.00
C ASN A 57 -7.69 5.35 -15.78
N LEU A 58 -7.21 6.39 -15.09
CA LEU A 58 -6.80 7.65 -15.72
C LEU A 58 -5.35 7.62 -16.22
N LEU A 59 -4.55 6.66 -15.76
CA LEU A 59 -3.10 6.56 -16.04
C LEU A 59 -2.32 7.84 -15.69
N VAL A 60 -2.85 8.65 -14.77
CA VAL A 60 -2.20 9.85 -14.23
C VAL A 60 -1.35 9.46 -13.02
N ASN A 61 -0.11 9.96 -12.99
CA ASN A 61 0.81 9.82 -11.87
C ASN A 61 0.55 10.86 -10.78
N LEU A 62 0.61 10.43 -9.52
CA LEU A 62 0.44 11.27 -8.32
C LEU A 62 1.69 11.16 -7.42
N PRO A 63 2.29 12.29 -7.00
CA PRO A 63 3.31 12.32 -5.95
C PRO A 63 2.76 11.83 -4.60
N SER A 64 3.62 11.33 -3.72
CA SER A 64 3.23 10.74 -2.42
C SER A 64 2.38 11.68 -1.54
N LYS A 65 2.68 12.98 -1.55
CA LYS A 65 1.94 13.98 -0.77
C LYS A 65 0.50 14.15 -1.28
N GLU A 66 0.33 14.16 -2.60
CA GLU A 66 -0.98 14.27 -3.25
C GLU A 66 -1.77 12.98 -3.09
N ALA A 67 -1.13 11.81 -3.28
CA ALA A 67 -1.73 10.51 -3.00
C ALA A 67 -2.23 10.41 -1.55
N SER A 68 -1.42 10.84 -0.58
CA SER A 68 -1.81 10.92 0.84
C SER A 68 -3.02 11.83 1.06
N MET A 69 -3.02 13.03 0.46
CA MET A 69 -4.13 13.98 0.54
C MET A 69 -5.45 13.41 -0.03
N TYR A 70 -5.37 12.54 -1.03
CA TYR A 70 -6.53 11.83 -1.60
C TYR A 70 -6.83 10.49 -0.94
N GLN A 71 -6.21 10.17 0.20
CA GLN A 71 -6.36 8.90 0.93
C GLN A 71 -6.03 7.68 0.05
N ASN A 72 -5.00 7.81 -0.80
CA ASN A 72 -4.58 6.81 -1.78
C ASN A 72 -5.69 6.38 -2.75
N ARG A 73 -6.63 7.28 -3.05
CA ARG A 73 -7.67 7.08 -4.07
C ARG A 73 -7.46 8.01 -5.26
N SER A 74 -8.09 7.68 -6.38
CA SER A 74 -8.11 8.56 -7.55
C SER A 74 -8.58 9.98 -7.20
N SER A 75 -8.17 10.99 -7.95
CA SER A 75 -8.61 12.37 -7.74
C SER A 75 -9.93 12.71 -8.41
N ARG A 76 -10.31 12.00 -9.50
CA ARG A 76 -11.47 12.34 -10.34
C ARG A 76 -12.27 11.15 -10.86
N CYS A 77 -11.76 9.93 -10.75
CA CYS A 77 -12.43 8.73 -11.27
C CYS A 77 -13.26 8.08 -10.18
N PHE A 78 -14.42 7.54 -10.54
CA PHE A 78 -15.26 6.71 -9.68
C PHE A 78 -15.46 5.32 -10.26
N SER A 79 -15.64 4.35 -9.38
CA SER A 79 -15.99 2.97 -9.72
C SER A 79 -17.45 2.71 -9.40
N CYS A 80 -18.11 1.96 -10.29
CA CYS A 80 -19.49 1.53 -10.10
C CYS A 80 -19.59 0.68 -8.84
N PRO A 81 -20.53 0.97 -7.93
CA PRO A 81 -20.66 0.20 -6.70
C PRO A 81 -21.17 -1.21 -6.93
N THR A 82 -21.76 -1.50 -8.10
CA THR A 82 -22.32 -2.82 -8.44
C THR A 82 -21.30 -3.75 -9.09
N CYS A 83 -20.50 -3.25 -10.04
CA CYS A 83 -19.61 -4.06 -10.87
C CYS A 83 -18.15 -3.58 -10.91
N GLU A 84 -17.80 -2.56 -10.12
CA GLU A 84 -16.46 -1.97 -9.99
C GLU A 84 -15.85 -1.34 -11.26
N ASN A 85 -16.56 -1.45 -12.40
CA ASN A 85 -16.15 -0.82 -13.65
C ASN A 85 -16.17 0.72 -13.53
N VAL A 86 -15.34 1.38 -14.33
CA VAL A 86 -15.20 2.84 -14.33
C VAL A 86 -16.51 3.50 -14.72
N LEU A 87 -16.91 4.51 -13.95
CA LEU A 87 -18.06 5.35 -14.27
C LEU A 87 -17.66 6.45 -15.25
N SER A 88 -18.54 6.71 -16.21
CA SER A 88 -18.46 7.85 -17.13
C SER A 88 -19.46 8.92 -16.73
N THR A 89 -19.12 10.19 -16.95
CA THR A 89 -20.07 11.29 -16.81
C THR A 89 -20.91 11.39 -18.09
N ALA A 90 -22.24 11.40 -17.94
CA ALA A 90 -23.20 11.57 -19.02
C ALA A 90 -24.08 12.80 -18.76
N PHE A 91 -24.63 13.39 -19.81
CA PHE A 91 -25.55 14.53 -19.73
C PHE A 91 -26.99 14.07 -19.91
N HIS A 92 -27.91 14.63 -19.12
CA HIS A 92 -29.34 14.32 -19.16
C HIS A 92 -30.14 15.49 -19.74
N ASP A 93 -30.57 15.39 -21.00
CA ASP A 93 -31.20 16.50 -21.73
C ASP A 93 -32.44 17.09 -21.04
N ALA A 94 -33.32 16.26 -20.46
CA ALA A 94 -34.55 16.75 -19.86
C ALA A 94 -34.37 17.42 -18.48
N GLN A 95 -33.25 17.13 -17.79
CA GLN A 95 -32.94 17.68 -16.47
C GLN A 95 -31.82 18.73 -16.53
N GLN A 96 -31.17 18.87 -17.70
CA GLN A 96 -30.05 19.79 -17.95
C GLN A 96 -28.89 19.61 -16.97
N CYS A 97 -28.63 18.38 -16.54
CA CYS A 97 -27.60 18.05 -15.55
C CYS A 97 -26.71 16.89 -16.01
N PHE A 98 -25.53 16.80 -15.42
CA PHE A 98 -24.58 15.70 -15.54
C PHE A 98 -24.75 14.70 -14.40
N PHE A 99 -24.59 13.42 -14.71
CA PHE A 99 -24.67 12.31 -13.76
C PHE A 99 -23.65 11.22 -14.10
N PHE A 100 -23.39 10.30 -13.18
CA PHE A 100 -22.53 9.14 -13.44
C PHE A 100 -23.34 7.98 -14.03
N LEU A 101 -22.77 7.34 -15.04
CA LEU A 101 -23.32 6.18 -15.71
C LEU A 101 -22.25 5.08 -15.82
N CYS A 102 -22.66 3.84 -15.56
CA CYS A 102 -21.86 2.66 -15.85
C CYS A 102 -22.22 2.08 -17.22
N ALA A 103 -21.24 2.03 -18.13
CA ALA A 103 -21.43 1.42 -19.45
C ALA A 103 -21.67 -0.10 -19.39
N HIS A 104 -21.27 -0.77 -18.31
CA HIS A 104 -21.32 -2.23 -18.17
C HIS A 104 -22.67 -2.71 -17.62
N CYS A 105 -23.02 -2.32 -16.39
CA CYS A 105 -24.25 -2.78 -15.73
C CYS A 105 -25.40 -1.77 -15.81
N ARG A 106 -25.22 -0.65 -16.51
CA ARG A 106 -26.22 0.43 -16.67
C ARG A 106 -26.66 1.12 -15.37
N TRP A 107 -25.90 0.95 -14.29
CA TRP A 107 -26.10 1.72 -13.08
C TRP A 107 -25.94 3.22 -13.36
N ASP A 108 -26.81 4.05 -12.77
CA ASP A 108 -26.72 5.50 -12.82
C ASP A 108 -26.82 6.11 -11.41
N SER A 109 -26.38 7.36 -11.29
CA SER A 109 -26.36 8.09 -10.02
C SER A 109 -27.58 8.98 -9.79
N LEU A 110 -28.56 8.99 -10.70
CA LEU A 110 -29.73 9.87 -10.60
C LEU A 110 -30.61 9.48 -9.41
N ALA A 111 -30.78 8.18 -9.17
CA ALA A 111 -31.52 7.66 -8.03
C ALA A 111 -30.93 8.09 -6.66
N LEU A 112 -29.63 8.38 -6.62
CA LEU A 112 -28.92 8.86 -5.42
C LEU A 112 -28.97 10.38 -5.22
N GLY A 113 -29.62 11.10 -6.15
CA GLY A 113 -29.58 12.56 -6.23
C GLY A 113 -28.18 13.10 -6.50
N LEU A 114 -27.31 12.28 -7.11
CA LEU A 114 -25.95 12.67 -7.42
C LEU A 114 -25.89 13.11 -8.89
N ALA A 115 -26.28 14.36 -9.11
CA ALA A 115 -26.27 15.04 -10.40
C ALA A 115 -25.94 16.53 -10.17
N ASP A 116 -25.37 17.20 -11.17
CA ASP A 116 -24.98 18.62 -11.08
C ASP A 116 -25.02 19.27 -12.48
N ASP A 117 -25.13 20.58 -12.56
CA ASP A 117 -25.19 21.30 -13.86
C ASP A 117 -23.80 21.36 -14.54
N ASP A 118 -22.74 21.13 -13.77
CA ASP A 118 -21.36 21.10 -14.25
C ASP A 118 -20.66 19.75 -13.90
N PRO A 119 -19.91 19.14 -14.84
CA PRO A 119 -19.28 17.84 -14.61
C PRO A 119 -18.17 17.86 -13.54
N ASP A 120 -17.44 18.98 -13.39
CA ASP A 120 -16.42 19.10 -12.34
C ASP A 120 -17.09 19.31 -10.98
N ALA A 121 -18.17 20.08 -10.92
CA ALA A 121 -19.00 20.23 -9.71
C ALA A 121 -19.57 18.87 -9.25
N LEU A 122 -20.10 18.05 -10.16
CA LEU A 122 -20.54 16.68 -9.87
C LEU A 122 -19.45 15.85 -9.17
N ILE A 123 -18.22 15.87 -9.71
CA ILE A 123 -17.07 15.16 -9.14
C ILE A 123 -16.75 15.68 -7.74
N MET A 124 -16.72 17.01 -7.57
CA MET A 124 -16.43 17.64 -6.28
C MET A 124 -17.49 17.31 -5.22
N THR A 125 -18.77 17.33 -5.60
CA THR A 125 -19.90 16.95 -4.75
C THR A 125 -19.80 15.47 -4.34
N ALA A 126 -19.48 14.59 -5.29
CA ALA A 126 -19.28 13.18 -5.02
C ALA A 126 -18.10 12.91 -4.07
N ILE A 127 -16.96 13.60 -4.27
CA ILE A 127 -15.79 13.50 -3.38
C ILE A 127 -16.12 13.99 -1.98
N SER A 128 -16.86 15.09 -1.88
CA SER A 128 -17.22 15.70 -0.61
C SER A 128 -18.14 14.76 0.18
N ARG A 129 -19.11 14.14 -0.49
CA ARG A 129 -20.00 13.13 0.09
C ARG A 129 -19.26 11.84 0.48
N GLU A 130 -18.35 11.33 -0.36
CA GLU A 130 -17.53 10.15 -0.02
C GLU A 130 -16.66 10.39 1.24
N ARG A 131 -16.17 11.63 1.42
CA ARG A 131 -15.31 12.02 2.55
C ARG A 131 -16.08 12.35 3.82
N GLN A 132 -17.38 12.63 3.72
CA GLN A 132 -18.20 12.91 4.89
C GLN A 132 -18.32 11.64 5.73
N SER A 133 -17.75 11.67 6.92
CA SER A 133 -17.96 10.66 7.95
C SER A 133 -18.88 11.26 9.00
N ALA A 134 -20.01 10.59 9.27
CA ALA A 134 -20.97 11.01 10.29
C ALA A 134 -20.35 11.10 11.70
N HIS A 135 -19.20 10.44 11.91
CA HIS A 135 -18.52 10.37 13.20
C HIS A 135 -17.16 11.08 13.20
N GLU A 136 -16.86 11.92 12.19
CA GLU A 136 -15.58 12.66 12.12
C GLU A 136 -15.39 13.55 13.36
N ASP A 137 -16.42 14.30 13.76
CA ASP A 137 -16.36 15.18 14.93
C ASP A 137 -16.09 14.40 16.23
N ILE A 138 -16.72 13.23 16.37
CA ILE A 138 -16.51 12.31 17.51
C ILE A 138 -15.06 11.81 17.51
N PHE A 139 -14.57 11.39 16.34
CA PHE A 139 -13.20 10.90 16.18
C PHE A 139 -12.19 11.98 16.57
N GLN A 140 -12.36 13.22 16.08
CA GLN A 140 -11.47 14.33 16.41
C GLN A 140 -11.50 14.66 17.91
N ALA A 141 -12.69 14.69 18.53
CA ALA A 141 -12.83 14.92 19.96
C ALA A 141 -12.10 13.85 20.80
N LEU A 142 -12.27 12.57 20.45
CA LEU A 142 -11.58 11.44 21.12
C LEU A 142 -10.07 11.49 20.89
N HIS A 143 -9.64 11.74 19.66
CA HIS A 143 -8.23 11.83 19.31
C HIS A 143 -7.52 12.94 20.10
N SER A 144 -8.13 14.13 20.20
CA SER A 144 -7.61 15.24 21.01
C SER A 144 -7.54 14.89 22.50
N HIS A 145 -8.57 14.24 23.05
CA HIS A 145 -8.57 13.79 24.44
C HIS A 145 -7.42 12.83 24.75
N TYR A 146 -7.24 11.76 23.95
CA TYR A 146 -6.18 10.79 24.19
C TYR A 146 -4.77 11.29 23.84
N SER A 147 -4.65 12.24 22.90
CA SER A 147 -3.37 12.85 22.56
C SER A 147 -2.87 13.81 23.65
N THR A 148 -3.79 14.38 24.44
CA THR A 148 -3.48 15.34 25.52
C THR A 148 -3.46 14.70 26.90
N ALA A 149 -4.06 13.52 27.06
CA ALA A 149 -3.94 12.72 28.26
C ALA A 149 -2.47 12.40 28.51
N PRO A 150 -1.89 12.77 29.67
CA PRO A 150 -0.56 12.30 30.03
C PRO A 150 -0.58 10.78 29.99
N SER A 151 0.46 10.19 29.42
CA SER A 151 0.68 8.75 29.39
C SER A 151 0.82 8.19 30.82
N SER A 152 -0.28 8.12 31.58
CA SER A 152 -0.33 7.53 32.92
C SER A 152 -0.30 5.99 32.88
N GLY A 153 0.12 5.40 31.75
CA GLY A 153 0.24 3.96 31.52
C GLY A 153 1.61 3.48 31.04
N ASN A 154 2.64 4.34 31.00
CA ASN A 154 4.01 3.91 30.64
C ASN A 154 4.79 3.34 31.83
N THR A 155 4.15 2.48 32.62
CA THR A 155 4.85 1.56 33.52
C THR A 155 4.53 0.14 33.10
N ALA A 156 5.56 -0.55 32.62
CA ALA A 156 5.61 -1.96 32.23
C ALA A 156 5.03 -2.33 30.85
N PHE A 157 5.76 -2.01 29.77
CA PHE A 157 6.02 -2.97 28.69
C PHE A 157 7.25 -2.52 27.88
N SER A 158 8.42 -2.61 28.53
CA SER A 158 9.70 -2.59 27.84
C SER A 158 9.91 -3.96 27.19
N VAL A 159 9.27 -4.22 26.05
CA VAL A 159 9.79 -5.27 25.15
C VAL A 159 10.75 -4.60 24.21
N SER A 160 12.02 -4.97 24.34
CA SER A 160 13.10 -4.67 23.42
C SER A 160 12.67 -5.05 21.99
N ALA A 161 12.24 -4.07 21.21
CA ALA A 161 12.04 -4.20 19.78
C ALA A 161 12.77 -3.05 19.09
N SER A 162 14.05 -3.28 18.81
CA SER A 162 14.78 -2.59 17.75
C SER A 162 14.09 -2.89 16.41
N GLY A 163 13.19 -1.99 16.00
CA GLY A 163 12.48 -2.05 14.73
C GLY A 163 11.84 -0.70 14.43
N ALA A 164 12.41 0.04 13.49
CA ALA A 164 12.01 1.39 13.12
C ALA A 164 10.54 1.46 12.66
N SER A 165 9.68 2.14 13.44
CA SER A 165 8.33 2.53 13.01
C SER A 165 8.38 3.89 12.33
N PHE A 166 8.49 3.88 11.00
CA PHE A 166 8.39 5.06 10.16
C PHE A 166 6.92 5.34 9.80
N GLY A 167 6.42 6.50 10.25
CA GLY A 167 5.46 7.36 9.56
C GLY A 167 4.00 6.90 9.46
N ARG A 168 3.09 7.55 10.20
CA ARG A 168 1.67 7.68 9.77
C ARG A 168 0.84 8.84 10.31
N SER A 169 1.36 9.76 11.13
CA SER A 169 0.56 10.88 11.69
C SER A 169 0.93 12.28 11.17
N ASN A 170 1.99 12.45 10.37
CA ASN A 170 2.51 13.79 10.10
C ASN A 170 1.95 14.52 8.86
N SER A 171 1.14 13.92 7.99
CA SER A 171 0.88 14.51 6.66
C SER A 171 0.05 15.80 6.65
N LEU A 172 -0.96 15.93 7.52
CA LEU A 172 -1.84 17.11 7.57
C LEU A 172 -1.38 18.12 8.63
N GLN A 173 -0.91 17.61 9.77
CA GLN A 173 -0.33 18.40 10.84
C GLN A 173 0.99 19.05 10.41
N SER A 174 1.89 18.36 9.70
CA SER A 174 3.16 18.96 9.25
C SER A 174 2.99 20.00 8.15
N LEU A 175 1.88 20.00 7.39
CA LEU A 175 1.63 21.02 6.38
C LEU A 175 1.14 22.33 7.02
N ALA A 176 0.22 22.21 7.99
CA ALA A 176 -0.26 23.32 8.79
C ALA A 176 0.86 23.87 9.70
N ASP A 177 1.68 22.99 10.28
CA ASP A 177 2.82 23.36 11.11
C ASP A 177 3.97 23.92 10.27
N SER A 178 4.23 23.46 9.04
CA SER A 178 5.27 24.03 8.17
C SER A 178 4.92 25.45 7.67
N MET A 179 3.65 25.72 7.38
CA MET A 179 3.18 27.07 7.02
C MET A 179 3.23 28.02 8.23
N LYS A 180 2.85 27.53 9.42
CA LYS A 180 2.94 28.28 10.68
C LYS A 180 4.39 28.50 11.12
N GLU A 181 5.28 27.52 10.91
CA GLU A 181 6.70 27.59 11.28
C GLU A 181 7.45 28.56 10.37
N LEU A 182 7.15 28.63 9.06
CA LEU A 182 7.72 29.65 8.16
C LEU A 182 7.31 31.08 8.56
N GLN A 183 6.05 31.30 8.97
CA GLN A 183 5.60 32.58 9.52
C GLN A 183 6.22 32.87 10.89
N ARG A 184 6.38 31.86 11.76
CA ARG A 184 7.04 31.96 13.07
C ARG A 184 8.53 32.26 12.94
N GLU A 185 9.23 31.65 11.99
CA GLU A 185 10.66 31.86 11.74
C GLU A 185 10.93 33.26 11.20
N HIS A 186 10.06 33.79 10.33
CA HIS A 186 10.17 35.16 9.83
C HIS A 186 9.92 36.20 10.93
N GLN A 187 8.92 35.96 11.79
CA GLN A 187 8.65 36.79 12.96
C GLN A 187 9.75 36.66 14.04
N MET A 188 10.27 35.44 14.28
CA MET A 188 11.35 35.20 15.24
C MET A 188 12.71 35.72 14.77
N LYS A 189 13.02 35.73 13.47
CA LYS A 189 14.21 36.40 12.93
C LYS A 189 14.12 37.91 13.13
N LYS A 190 12.96 38.51 12.88
CA LYS A 190 12.70 39.94 13.12
C LYS A 190 12.81 40.28 14.63
N PHE A 191 12.27 39.42 15.49
CA PHE A 191 12.32 39.58 16.95
C PHE A 191 13.72 39.32 17.54
N ARG A 192 14.50 38.37 16.99
CA ARG A 192 15.90 38.11 17.37
C ARG A 192 16.82 39.26 16.99
N LEU A 193 16.63 39.84 15.79
CA LEU A 193 17.41 40.98 15.33
C LEU A 193 17.11 42.24 16.15
N GLN A 194 15.85 42.40 16.60
CA GLN A 194 15.42 43.51 17.47
C GLN A 194 15.88 43.33 18.93
N ARG A 195 15.86 42.09 19.48
CA ARG A 195 16.35 41.79 20.84
C ARG A 195 17.88 41.80 21.00
N MET A 196 18.64 41.52 19.93
CA MET A 196 20.10 41.59 19.97
C MET A 196 20.62 43.02 20.15
N THR A 197 19.83 44.02 19.77
CA THR A 197 20.19 45.44 19.88
C THR A 197 19.88 46.03 21.25
N GLU A 198 18.99 45.40 22.04
CA GLU A 198 18.38 46.04 23.21
C GLU A 198 18.85 45.55 24.59
N MET A 199 19.34 44.32 24.77
CA MET A 199 19.55 43.82 26.15
C MET A 199 20.78 42.93 26.33
N GLY A 200 21.86 43.56 26.80
CA GLY A 200 22.92 42.90 27.54
C GLY A 200 22.42 42.31 28.86
N GLY A 201 23.09 41.24 29.31
CA GLY A 201 22.98 40.70 30.67
C GLY A 201 21.71 39.89 30.96
N TRP A 202 21.74 38.59 30.70
CA TRP A 202 20.71 37.65 31.18
C TRP A 202 20.83 37.46 32.70
N LYS A 203 19.86 37.94 33.49
CA LYS A 203 19.67 37.54 34.89
C LYS A 203 18.81 36.28 34.94
N TYR A 204 19.47 35.15 35.20
CA TYR A 204 18.92 33.79 35.26
C TYR A 204 17.66 33.67 36.12
N ASP A 205 17.57 34.43 37.21
CA ASP A 205 16.43 34.39 38.13
C ASP A 205 15.12 34.87 37.46
N GLN A 206 15.17 35.89 36.59
CA GLN A 206 13.98 36.34 35.85
C GLN A 206 13.52 35.33 34.80
N ALA A 207 14.42 34.49 34.29
CA ALA A 207 14.07 33.42 33.36
C ALA A 207 13.37 32.28 34.11
N LEU A 208 13.83 31.93 35.31
CA LEU A 208 13.18 30.94 36.19
C LEU A 208 11.77 31.38 36.61
N THR A 209 11.58 32.64 37.01
CA THR A 209 10.26 33.14 37.38
C THR A 209 9.30 33.11 36.19
N LYS A 210 9.76 33.48 34.98
CA LYS A 210 8.95 33.41 33.76
C LYS A 210 8.62 31.98 33.34
N VAL A 211 9.50 31.01 33.62
CA VAL A 211 9.22 29.59 33.38
C VAL A 211 8.17 29.10 34.37
N GLN A 212 8.28 29.44 35.66
CA GLN A 212 7.28 29.09 36.68
C GLN A 212 5.91 29.74 36.42
N GLU A 213 5.87 31.01 36.01
CA GLU A 213 4.63 31.69 35.61
C GLU A 213 3.99 31.01 34.39
N LYS A 214 4.81 30.57 33.42
CA LYS A 214 4.34 29.84 32.24
C LYS A 214 3.84 28.44 32.58
N GLU A 215 4.48 27.75 33.53
CA GLU A 215 4.03 26.45 34.04
C GLU A 215 2.72 26.57 34.82
N GLN A 216 2.58 27.59 35.67
CA GLN A 216 1.32 27.89 36.36
C GLN A 216 0.22 28.26 35.38
N TRP A 217 0.51 29.09 34.38
CA TRP A 217 -0.44 29.41 33.30
C TRP A 217 -0.88 28.16 32.53
N LEU A 218 0.04 27.24 32.21
CA LEU A 218 -0.30 25.96 31.57
C LEU A 218 -1.13 25.04 32.48
N LEU A 219 -0.93 25.09 33.81
CA LEU A 219 -1.74 24.36 34.79
C LEU A 219 -3.14 24.96 34.96
N ASP A 220 -3.26 26.28 34.94
CA ASP A 220 -4.55 27.00 34.98
C ASP A 220 -5.32 26.81 33.69
N GLN A 221 -4.66 26.90 32.53
CA GLN A 221 -5.24 26.49 31.25
C GLN A 221 -5.68 25.03 31.30
N ARG A 222 -4.89 24.11 31.89
CA ARG A 222 -5.29 22.69 32.05
C ARG A 222 -6.52 22.51 32.95
N ARG A 223 -6.74 23.37 33.95
CA ARG A 223 -7.94 23.39 34.80
C ARG A 223 -9.16 23.97 34.07
N GLU A 224 -9.02 25.06 33.33
CA GLU A 224 -10.07 25.56 32.41
C GLU A 224 -10.36 24.53 31.29
N HIS A 225 -9.35 23.75 30.89
CA HIS A 225 -9.39 22.64 29.94
C HIS A 225 -9.72 21.27 30.57
N GLN A 226 -10.32 21.23 31.77
CA GLN A 226 -11.37 20.21 32.02
C GLN A 226 -12.59 20.41 31.09
N TRP A 227 -12.47 21.37 30.15
CA TRP A 227 -13.19 21.58 28.90
C TRP A 227 -14.68 21.39 29.06
N PRO A 228 -15.35 22.39 29.67
CA PRO A 228 -16.81 22.51 29.61
C PRO A 228 -17.32 22.39 28.17
N GLU A 229 -16.58 22.89 27.17
CA GLU A 229 -16.95 22.79 25.75
C GLU A 229 -16.76 21.38 25.18
N LEU A 230 -15.72 20.60 25.56
CA LEU A 230 -15.60 19.18 25.18
C LEU A 230 -16.68 18.34 25.87
N ALA A 231 -16.93 18.59 27.15
CA ALA A 231 -18.02 17.95 27.88
C ALA A 231 -19.39 18.33 27.32
N LYS A 232 -19.57 19.57 26.84
CA LYS A 232 -20.78 20.07 26.16
C LYS A 232 -20.88 19.53 24.75
N GLN A 233 -19.79 19.37 24.01
CA GLN A 233 -19.72 18.70 22.70
C GLN A 233 -20.02 17.21 22.85
N LEU A 234 -19.42 16.51 23.82
CA LEU A 234 -19.75 15.11 24.16
C LEU A 234 -21.18 14.93 24.66
N LYS A 235 -21.77 15.93 25.33
CA LYS A 235 -23.19 15.95 25.74
C LYS A 235 -24.15 16.34 24.61
N ALA A 236 -23.72 17.16 23.65
CA ALA A 236 -24.51 17.64 22.51
C ALA A 236 -24.37 16.74 21.28
N LEU A 237 -23.31 15.92 21.23
CA LEU A 237 -23.19 14.82 20.30
C LEU A 237 -24.40 13.92 20.51
N PRO A 238 -25.21 13.68 19.47
CA PRO A 238 -26.34 12.79 19.59
C PRO A 238 -25.82 11.45 20.10
N SER A 239 -26.43 10.94 21.16
CA SER A 239 -26.24 9.57 21.65
C SER A 239 -26.67 8.52 20.61
N GLU A 240 -27.04 8.93 19.40
CA GLU A 240 -27.39 8.10 18.25
C GLU A 240 -26.24 7.22 17.75
N GLY A 241 -24.99 7.51 18.14
CA GLY A 241 -23.82 6.69 17.79
C GLY A 241 -23.41 5.63 18.83
N THR A 242 -23.86 5.75 20.08
CA THR A 242 -23.42 4.87 21.19
C THR A 242 -24.50 4.45 22.17
N SER A 243 -25.76 4.84 21.95
CA SER A 243 -26.86 4.28 22.71
C SER A 243 -27.17 2.89 22.13
N TRP A 244 -26.80 1.85 22.87
CA TRP A 244 -27.71 0.72 23.04
C TRP A 244 -29.04 1.30 23.57
N SER A 245 -29.86 1.85 22.68
CA SER A 245 -31.20 2.26 23.04
C SER A 245 -32.01 0.99 23.21
N SER A 246 -32.98 0.98 24.13
CA SER A 246 -33.91 -0.16 24.28
C SER A 246 -34.59 -0.55 22.97
N ASP A 247 -34.69 0.40 22.03
CA ASP A 247 -35.36 0.24 20.75
C ASP A 247 -34.46 -0.33 19.65
N THR A 248 -33.15 -0.49 19.89
CA THR A 248 -32.20 -1.03 18.90
C THR A 248 -32.57 -2.46 18.49
N ALA A 249 -33.03 -3.27 19.45
CA ALA A 249 -33.51 -4.63 19.18
C ALA A 249 -34.80 -4.62 18.35
N VAL A 250 -35.70 -3.66 18.61
CA VAL A 250 -36.97 -3.50 17.87
C VAL A 250 -36.71 -3.06 16.44
N LYS A 251 -35.89 -2.01 16.24
CA LYS A 251 -35.49 -1.53 14.90
C LYS A 251 -34.74 -2.61 14.11
N SER A 252 -33.88 -3.38 14.76
CA SER A 252 -33.18 -4.50 14.13
C SER A 252 -34.14 -5.61 13.71
N ARG A 253 -35.15 -5.90 14.53
CA ARG A 253 -36.20 -6.88 14.21
C ARG A 253 -37.08 -6.42 13.05
N GLU A 254 -37.53 -5.17 13.07
CA GLU A 254 -38.28 -4.57 11.96
C GLU A 254 -37.48 -4.57 10.65
N MET A 255 -36.18 -4.25 10.72
CA MET A 255 -35.29 -4.34 9.56
C MET A 255 -35.18 -5.77 9.03
N LEU A 256 -35.00 -6.76 9.92
CA LEU A 256 -34.93 -8.17 9.53
C LEU A 256 -36.26 -8.67 8.95
N GLU A 257 -37.39 -8.23 9.50
CA GLU A 257 -38.72 -8.56 8.96
C GLU A 257 -38.89 -8.01 7.54
N LYS A 258 -38.51 -6.74 7.30
CA LYS A 258 -38.51 -6.17 5.94
C LYS A 258 -37.60 -6.93 4.98
N LEU A 259 -36.37 -7.26 5.40
CA LEU A 259 -35.43 -8.04 4.59
C LEU A 259 -35.94 -9.46 4.31
N SER A 260 -36.63 -10.09 5.27
CA SER A 260 -37.20 -11.43 5.10
C SER A 260 -38.35 -11.48 4.09
N GLN A 261 -39.00 -10.33 3.85
CA GLN A 261 -40.09 -10.20 2.90
C GLN A 261 -39.62 -9.84 1.49
N GLN A 262 -38.36 -9.41 1.33
CA GLN A 262 -37.77 -9.14 0.03
C GLN A 262 -37.58 -10.44 -0.77
N ARG A 263 -38.09 -10.44 -2.00
CA ARG A 263 -37.97 -11.56 -2.94
C ARG A 263 -36.92 -11.32 -4.02
N ASP A 264 -36.68 -10.05 -4.35
CA ASP A 264 -35.64 -9.67 -5.30
C ASP A 264 -34.31 -9.45 -4.58
N MET A 265 -33.35 -10.31 -4.85
CA MET A 265 -32.01 -10.21 -4.28
C MET A 265 -31.20 -9.05 -4.88
N GLY A 266 -31.61 -8.48 -6.01
CA GLY A 266 -30.96 -7.33 -6.64
C GLY A 266 -31.15 -6.03 -5.87
N GLU A 267 -32.19 -5.93 -5.04
CA GLU A 267 -32.45 -4.78 -4.17
C GLU A 267 -31.60 -4.81 -2.88
N ILE A 268 -30.98 -5.96 -2.58
CA ILE A 268 -30.14 -6.13 -1.39
C ILE A 268 -28.67 -6.09 -1.80
N SER A 269 -27.91 -5.21 -1.16
CA SER A 269 -26.48 -5.13 -1.39
C SER A 269 -25.74 -6.37 -0.88
N THR A 270 -24.80 -6.86 -1.70
CA THR A 270 -23.92 -7.96 -1.29
C THR A 270 -22.90 -7.48 -0.26
N LEU A 271 -22.29 -8.44 0.47
CA LEU A 271 -21.20 -8.12 1.38
C LEU A 271 -20.03 -7.45 0.64
N HIS A 272 -19.69 -7.94 -0.55
CA HIS A 272 -18.62 -7.37 -1.38
C HIS A 272 -18.88 -5.90 -1.69
N GLN A 273 -20.08 -5.56 -2.20
CA GLN A 273 -20.48 -4.19 -2.51
C GLN A 273 -20.39 -3.26 -1.29
N ARG A 274 -20.82 -3.72 -0.11
CA ARG A 274 -20.72 -2.95 1.14
C ARG A 274 -19.28 -2.73 1.57
N LEU A 275 -18.41 -3.73 1.40
CA LEU A 275 -17.00 -3.63 1.76
C LEU A 275 -16.19 -2.73 0.80
N LEU A 276 -16.72 -2.37 -0.37
CA LEU A 276 -16.12 -1.36 -1.24
C LEU A 276 -16.10 0.04 -0.58
N ASN A 277 -17.08 0.33 0.28
CA ASN A 277 -17.12 1.54 1.10
C ASN A 277 -17.33 1.20 2.59
N PRO A 278 -16.24 0.90 3.34
CA PRO A 278 -16.37 0.42 4.71
C PRO A 278 -17.04 1.41 5.68
N LEU A 279 -17.00 2.72 5.38
CA LEU A 279 -17.56 3.77 6.22
C LEU A 279 -19.08 3.89 6.08
N ASP A 280 -19.63 3.51 4.93
CA ASP A 280 -21.06 3.55 4.65
C ASP A 280 -21.47 2.24 3.97
N GLN A 281 -22.11 1.36 4.74
CA GLN A 281 -22.45 -0.01 4.35
C GLN A 281 -23.98 -0.22 4.23
N PRO A 282 -24.66 0.48 3.29
CA PRO A 282 -26.10 0.37 3.15
C PRO A 282 -26.48 -1.05 2.72
N ARG A 283 -27.55 -1.59 3.31
CA ARG A 283 -28.12 -2.90 2.92
C ARG A 283 -28.98 -2.83 1.67
N ASP A 284 -29.53 -1.66 1.39
CA ASP A 284 -30.29 -1.38 0.17
C ASP A 284 -29.30 -1.10 -0.97
N ALA A 285 -29.45 -1.83 -2.07
CA ALA A 285 -28.63 -1.65 -3.26
C ALA A 285 -28.82 -0.26 -3.90
N ALA A 286 -30.00 0.34 -3.77
CA ALA A 286 -30.29 1.68 -4.30
C ALA A 286 -29.51 2.80 -3.58
N LEU A 287 -29.04 2.53 -2.36
CA LEU A 287 -28.26 3.48 -1.55
C LEU A 287 -26.75 3.31 -1.72
N LEU A 288 -26.30 2.33 -2.50
CA LEU A 288 -24.87 2.08 -2.71
C LEU A 288 -24.19 3.28 -3.39
N PHE A 289 -23.25 3.91 -2.69
CA PHE A 289 -22.54 5.08 -3.18
C PHE A 289 -21.29 4.69 -3.99
N PRO A 290 -21.03 5.32 -5.16
CA PRO A 290 -19.82 5.06 -5.93
C PRO A 290 -18.58 5.57 -5.17
N SER A 291 -17.48 4.81 -5.21
CA SER A 291 -16.25 5.18 -4.52
C SER A 291 -15.10 5.41 -5.50
N ARG A 292 -14.12 6.21 -5.09
CA ARG A 292 -12.92 6.45 -5.91
C ARG A 292 -12.00 5.23 -5.80
N PRO A 293 -11.54 4.63 -6.92
CA PRO A 293 -10.70 3.45 -6.88
C PRO A 293 -9.35 3.76 -6.24
N LEU A 294 -8.75 2.74 -5.61
CA LEU A 294 -7.43 2.85 -4.99
C LEU A 294 -6.35 3.11 -6.05
N LEU A 295 -5.40 3.97 -5.69
CA LEU A 295 -4.20 4.20 -6.50
C LEU A 295 -3.34 2.93 -6.52
N ARG A 296 -2.76 2.65 -7.69
CA ARG A 296 -1.75 1.63 -7.86
C ARG A 296 -0.37 2.21 -7.58
N VAL A 297 0.56 1.35 -7.23
CA VAL A 297 1.92 1.75 -6.87
C VAL A 297 2.92 1.21 -7.88
N LYS A 298 3.85 2.05 -8.29
CA LYS A 298 5.07 1.65 -8.99
C LYS A 298 6.17 1.37 -7.97
N ARG A 299 6.78 0.21 -8.10
CA ARG A 299 7.72 -0.34 -7.13
C ARG A 299 9.15 -0.29 -7.67
N THR A 300 10.08 0.08 -6.80
CA THR A 300 11.52 0.01 -7.03
C THR A 300 12.07 -1.11 -6.16
N TRP A 301 13.02 -1.89 -6.69
CA TRP A 301 13.70 -2.95 -5.96
C TRP A 301 15.16 -2.60 -5.78
N ARG A 302 15.69 -2.83 -4.58
CA ARG A 302 17.09 -2.56 -4.23
C ARG A 302 17.72 -3.74 -3.52
N CYS A 303 18.98 -4.03 -3.82
CA CYS A 303 19.75 -5.11 -3.19
C CYS A 303 20.18 -4.70 -1.77
N VAL A 304 19.87 -5.53 -0.78
CA VAL A 304 20.22 -5.30 0.64
C VAL A 304 21.73 -5.20 0.81
N GLU A 305 22.48 -6.20 0.33
CA GLU A 305 23.94 -6.23 0.46
C GLU A 305 24.62 -5.05 -0.24
N SER A 306 24.06 -4.59 -1.37
CA SER A 306 24.59 -3.41 -2.06
C SER A 306 24.35 -2.12 -1.27
N ILE A 307 23.21 -2.02 -0.55
CA ILE A 307 22.92 -0.91 0.37
C ILE A 307 23.88 -0.95 1.56
N GLU A 308 24.12 -2.12 2.15
CA GLU A 308 25.05 -2.30 3.28
C GLU A 308 26.49 -1.90 2.93
N ARG A 309 26.89 -2.14 1.67
CA ARG A 309 28.19 -1.70 1.12
C ARG A 309 28.26 -0.20 0.78
N GLY A 310 27.21 0.57 1.10
CA GLY A 310 27.16 2.02 0.87
C GLY A 310 26.77 2.46 -0.55
N SER A 311 26.35 1.54 -1.41
CA SER A 311 25.89 1.87 -2.77
C SER A 311 24.37 2.07 -2.83
N ALA A 312 23.87 2.70 -3.88
CA ALA A 312 22.42 2.84 -4.07
C ALA A 312 21.71 1.48 -4.24
N GLY A 313 22.39 0.44 -4.70
CA GLY A 313 21.84 -0.92 -4.80
C GLY A 313 20.59 -1.07 -5.69
N ILE A 314 20.29 -0.12 -6.58
CA ILE A 314 19.08 -0.15 -7.41
C ILE A 314 19.14 -1.31 -8.40
N LEU A 315 18.19 -2.24 -8.29
CA LEU A 315 18.00 -3.38 -9.19
C LEU A 315 17.01 -3.03 -10.29
N VAL A 316 15.83 -2.53 -9.92
CA VAL A 316 14.77 -2.13 -10.87
C VAL A 316 14.20 -0.80 -10.43
N LYS A 317 14.08 0.14 -11.37
CA LYS A 317 13.42 1.43 -11.19
C LYS A 317 12.54 1.74 -12.40
N PRO A 318 11.19 1.77 -12.24
CA PRO A 318 10.28 2.04 -13.33
C PRO A 318 10.31 3.53 -13.75
N GLN A 319 9.81 3.82 -14.95
CA GLN A 319 9.48 5.19 -15.33
C GLN A 319 8.34 5.73 -14.47
N ILE A 320 8.29 7.05 -14.27
CA ILE A 320 7.26 7.68 -13.43
C ILE A 320 5.90 7.65 -14.15
N SER A 321 5.84 8.15 -15.39
CA SER A 321 4.58 8.14 -16.15
C SER A 321 4.14 6.71 -16.50
N PRO A 322 2.88 6.33 -16.23
CA PRO A 322 2.32 5.03 -16.58
C PRO A 322 2.36 4.69 -18.07
N MET A 323 2.52 5.67 -18.96
CA MET A 323 2.53 5.44 -20.41
C MET A 323 3.93 5.46 -21.06
N SER A 324 5.00 5.69 -20.29
CA SER A 324 6.35 5.87 -20.87
C SER A 324 6.91 4.69 -21.65
N GLY A 325 6.40 3.48 -21.45
CA GLY A 325 6.83 2.30 -22.21
C GLY A 325 5.87 1.88 -23.31
N ASP A 326 4.83 2.69 -23.60
CA ASP A 326 3.91 2.40 -24.68
C ASP A 326 4.61 2.62 -26.04
N SER A 327 4.79 1.53 -26.78
CA SER A 327 5.43 1.51 -28.09
C SER A 327 4.59 2.13 -29.21
N SER A 328 3.32 2.45 -28.95
CA SER A 328 2.47 3.22 -29.88
C SER A 328 2.77 4.72 -29.85
N LEU A 329 3.46 5.20 -28.81
CA LEU A 329 3.83 6.61 -28.69
C LEU A 329 5.08 6.92 -29.54
N PRO A 330 5.19 8.15 -30.09
CA PRO A 330 6.30 8.56 -30.96
C PRO A 330 7.63 8.76 -30.21
N VAL A 331 7.67 8.52 -28.90
CA VAL A 331 8.85 8.68 -28.05
C VAL A 331 9.46 7.31 -27.80
N SER A 332 10.79 7.24 -27.60
CA SER A 332 11.47 5.98 -27.28
C SER A 332 10.82 5.30 -26.07
N ALA A 333 10.09 4.22 -26.33
CA ALA A 333 9.31 3.50 -25.35
C ALA A 333 10.24 2.73 -24.41
N SER A 334 10.23 3.08 -23.13
CA SER A 334 10.87 2.28 -22.09
C SER A 334 10.03 2.27 -20.82
N TRP A 335 9.73 1.07 -20.32
CA TRP A 335 9.03 0.88 -19.05
C TRP A 335 9.90 1.19 -17.83
N PHE A 336 11.24 1.13 -17.98
CA PHE A 336 12.19 1.19 -16.88
C PHE A 336 13.25 2.27 -17.10
N LYS A 337 13.58 3.02 -16.05
CA LYS A 337 14.79 3.86 -16.00
C LYS A 337 16.04 3.01 -15.78
N LYS A 338 15.90 1.94 -15.00
CA LYS A 338 16.92 0.92 -14.76
C LYS A 338 16.24 -0.43 -14.57
N ALA A 339 16.76 -1.48 -15.20
CA ALA A 339 16.23 -2.83 -15.08
C ALA A 339 17.36 -3.87 -15.17
N ASN A 340 17.93 -4.22 -14.02
CA ASN A 340 18.91 -5.30 -13.92
C ASN A 340 18.18 -6.62 -13.62
N LEU A 341 17.42 -7.11 -14.59
CA LEU A 341 16.70 -8.37 -14.49
C LEU A 341 17.65 -9.53 -14.76
N ALA A 342 17.49 -10.65 -14.03
CA ALA A 342 18.39 -11.79 -14.20
C ALA A 342 18.37 -12.38 -15.62
N VAL A 343 17.26 -12.27 -16.35
CA VAL A 343 17.12 -12.72 -17.74
C VAL A 343 18.10 -12.05 -18.71
N HIS A 344 18.67 -10.89 -18.35
CA HIS A 344 19.66 -10.20 -19.18
C HIS A 344 21.10 -10.58 -18.88
N TYR A 345 21.35 -11.33 -17.79
CA TYR A 345 22.71 -11.65 -17.32
C TYR A 345 22.94 -13.15 -17.11
N LEU A 346 21.89 -13.93 -16.91
CA LEU A 346 21.99 -15.37 -16.64
C LEU A 346 21.59 -16.18 -17.87
N PRO A 347 22.27 -17.31 -18.15
CA PRO A 347 21.86 -18.25 -19.17
C PRO A 347 20.42 -18.72 -18.95
N ILE A 348 19.59 -18.62 -19.98
CA ILE A 348 18.20 -19.05 -19.94
C ILE A 348 18.17 -20.53 -20.34
N VAL A 349 17.68 -21.36 -19.42
CA VAL A 349 17.59 -22.82 -19.62
C VAL A 349 16.12 -23.18 -19.75
N THR A 350 15.76 -23.78 -20.88
CA THR A 350 14.39 -24.20 -21.20
C THR A 350 14.35 -25.66 -21.64
N PHE A 351 13.21 -26.32 -21.48
CA PHE A 351 13.00 -27.65 -22.04
C PHE A 351 12.67 -27.52 -23.52
N GLN A 352 13.60 -27.95 -24.38
CA GLN A 352 13.27 -28.19 -25.79
C GLN A 352 12.45 -29.48 -25.94
N ARG A 353 12.74 -30.48 -25.10
CA ARG A 353 11.94 -31.69 -24.94
C ARG A 353 11.81 -32.00 -23.46
N LEU A 354 10.56 -32.13 -23.01
CA LEU A 354 10.22 -32.49 -21.63
C LEU A 354 10.79 -33.87 -21.27
N PRO A 355 11.02 -34.15 -19.97
CA PRO A 355 11.51 -35.44 -19.53
C PRO A 355 10.63 -36.59 -20.01
N TYR A 356 11.23 -37.60 -20.63
CA TYR A 356 10.56 -38.83 -21.05
C TYR A 356 11.35 -40.05 -20.56
N ARG A 357 10.63 -41.15 -20.31
CA ARG A 357 11.26 -42.44 -19.98
C ARG A 357 11.72 -43.12 -21.26
N VAL A 358 12.93 -43.65 -21.23
CA VAL A 358 13.44 -44.51 -22.30
C VAL A 358 12.95 -45.93 -22.02
N GLU A 359 12.25 -46.53 -22.98
CA GLU A 359 11.78 -47.92 -22.88
C GLU A 359 12.95 -48.85 -22.52
N ASP A 360 12.71 -49.78 -21.59
CA ASP A 360 13.69 -50.74 -21.03
C ASP A 360 14.80 -50.19 -20.12
N THR A 361 14.74 -48.92 -19.71
CA THR A 361 15.61 -48.40 -18.64
C THR A 361 14.83 -47.52 -17.65
N GLU A 362 15.18 -47.54 -16.35
CA GLU A 362 14.63 -46.58 -15.37
C GLU A 362 15.20 -45.15 -15.53
N ARG A 363 15.74 -44.82 -16.72
CA ARG A 363 16.40 -43.53 -16.99
C ARG A 363 15.41 -42.53 -17.58
N LEU A 364 15.49 -41.31 -17.07
CA LEU A 364 14.79 -40.14 -17.62
C LEU A 364 15.76 -39.38 -18.53
N GLU A 365 15.31 -39.08 -19.74
CA GLU A 365 16.01 -38.23 -20.68
C GLU A 365 15.22 -36.93 -20.91
N CYS A 366 15.93 -35.81 -21.05
CA CYS A 366 15.33 -34.54 -21.44
C CYS A 366 16.28 -33.80 -22.39
N VAL A 367 15.75 -32.86 -23.18
CA VAL A 367 16.56 -31.98 -24.02
C VAL A 367 16.42 -30.57 -23.50
N LEU A 368 17.54 -30.00 -23.05
CA LEU A 368 17.62 -28.63 -22.56
C LEU A 368 18.20 -27.73 -23.64
N LEU A 369 17.53 -26.61 -23.88
CA LEU A 369 18.08 -25.50 -24.64
C LEU A 369 18.68 -24.51 -23.63
N VAL A 370 19.95 -24.12 -23.85
CA VAL A 370 20.63 -23.12 -23.03
C VAL A 370 20.99 -21.93 -23.91
N GLU A 371 20.39 -20.78 -23.63
CA GLU A 371 20.61 -19.53 -24.34
C GLU A 371 21.43 -18.59 -23.47
N ASN A 372 22.59 -18.17 -23.96
CA ASN A 372 23.41 -17.17 -23.29
C ASN A 372 22.96 -15.78 -23.75
N PRO A 373 22.42 -14.92 -22.86
CA PRO A 373 22.05 -13.56 -23.25
C PRO A 373 23.26 -12.63 -23.42
N LEU A 374 24.46 -13.05 -23.02
CA LEU A 374 25.69 -12.28 -23.09
C LEU A 374 26.56 -12.72 -24.27
N ASP A 375 27.34 -11.79 -24.82
CA ASP A 375 28.36 -12.09 -25.83
C ASP A 375 29.60 -12.78 -25.24
N ASP A 376 29.77 -12.71 -23.91
CA ASP A 376 30.87 -13.32 -23.18
C ASP A 376 30.71 -14.85 -23.03
N VAL A 377 31.84 -15.55 -22.95
CA VAL A 377 31.86 -17.01 -22.77
C VAL A 377 31.34 -17.39 -21.39
N ILE A 378 30.28 -18.21 -21.35
CA ILE A 378 29.76 -18.81 -20.12
C ILE A 378 30.32 -20.21 -19.90
N ARG A 379 30.68 -20.54 -18.67
CA ARG A 379 31.07 -21.90 -18.27
C ARG A 379 29.89 -22.59 -17.59
N ILE A 380 29.35 -23.62 -18.25
CA ILE A 380 28.31 -24.48 -17.68
C ILE A 380 28.99 -25.68 -17.02
N THR A 381 28.64 -25.97 -15.76
CA THR A 381 29.13 -27.14 -15.03
C THR A 381 27.95 -27.95 -14.54
N PHE A 382 27.91 -29.22 -14.93
CA PHE A 382 26.91 -30.18 -14.46
C PHE A 382 27.41 -30.86 -13.19
N ARG A 383 26.59 -30.90 -12.15
CA ARG A 383 26.87 -31.62 -10.90
C ARG A 383 25.73 -32.58 -10.62
N ALA A 384 26.08 -33.83 -10.34
CA ALA A 384 25.13 -34.77 -9.76
C ALA A 384 25.03 -34.51 -8.25
N ASP A 385 23.83 -34.58 -7.69
CA ASP A 385 23.63 -34.56 -6.24
C ASP A 385 24.25 -35.84 -5.66
N PRO A 386 25.11 -35.79 -4.62
CA PRO A 386 25.47 -37.00 -3.91
C PRO A 386 24.19 -37.60 -3.33
N ALA A 387 23.86 -38.84 -3.75
CA ALA A 387 22.75 -39.59 -3.21
C ALA A 387 22.81 -39.54 -1.67
N VAL A 388 21.75 -39.03 -1.04
CA VAL A 388 21.60 -39.04 0.42
C VAL A 388 21.71 -40.49 0.87
N SER A 389 22.81 -40.84 1.54
CA SER A 389 22.99 -42.16 2.14
C SER A 389 21.95 -42.36 3.23
N ALA A 390 21.40 -43.58 3.31
CA ALA A 390 20.32 -43.95 4.23
C ALA A 390 20.65 -43.81 5.73
N ASP A 391 21.89 -43.48 6.10
CA ASP A 391 22.33 -43.40 7.50
C ASP A 391 22.07 -42.04 8.18
N ASP A 392 21.64 -40.99 7.46
CA ASP A 392 21.35 -39.67 8.05
C ASP A 392 19.88 -39.50 8.50
N GLN A 393 19.05 -40.54 8.42
CA GLN A 393 17.62 -40.48 8.78
C GLN A 393 17.35 -40.33 10.29
N GLU A 394 18.31 -40.61 11.17
CA GLU A 394 18.11 -40.45 12.63
C GLU A 394 18.41 -39.04 13.16
N ALA A 395 18.97 -38.12 12.36
CA ALA A 395 19.23 -36.74 12.79
C ALA A 395 18.06 -35.77 12.51
N ALA A 396 16.97 -36.24 11.90
CA ALA A 396 15.89 -35.41 11.37
C ALA A 396 14.67 -35.22 12.31
N GLU A 397 14.77 -35.51 13.61
CA GLU A 397 13.68 -35.23 14.56
C GLU A 397 13.63 -33.77 15.06
N ASN A 398 14.61 -32.92 14.71
CA ASN A 398 14.57 -31.49 15.03
C ASN A 398 14.29 -30.61 13.80
N GLY A 399 13.04 -30.65 13.32
CA GLY A 399 12.41 -29.49 12.67
C GLY A 399 12.89 -29.08 11.27
N GLN A 400 13.60 -29.94 10.53
CA GLN A 400 13.85 -29.73 9.10
C GLN A 400 12.91 -30.61 8.27
N VAL A 401 12.02 -29.94 7.53
CA VAL A 401 11.05 -30.56 6.62
C VAL A 401 11.79 -31.46 5.62
N PRO A 402 11.44 -32.75 5.50
CA PRO A 402 12.05 -33.62 4.50
C PRO A 402 11.59 -33.18 3.11
N SER A 403 12.55 -32.99 2.22
CA SER A 403 12.31 -32.73 0.80
C SER A 403 11.48 -33.88 0.20
N PRO A 404 10.34 -33.60 -0.47
CA PRO A 404 9.72 -34.61 -1.32
C PRO A 404 10.68 -34.94 -2.45
N LEU A 405 10.58 -36.14 -3.01
CA LEU A 405 11.36 -36.66 -4.15
C LEU A 405 11.49 -35.62 -5.26
N LEU A 406 12.53 -34.81 -5.15
CA LEU A 406 12.92 -33.80 -6.12
C LEU A 406 13.95 -34.48 -6.99
N TRP A 407 13.64 -34.65 -8.27
CA TRP A 407 14.69 -34.69 -9.28
C TRP A 407 15.30 -33.29 -9.32
N ASN A 408 16.15 -33.00 -8.33
CA ASN A 408 16.88 -31.76 -8.19
C ASN A 408 18.00 -31.78 -9.24
N LEU A 409 17.68 -31.37 -10.47
CA LEU A 409 18.67 -30.68 -11.30
C LEU A 409 18.89 -29.31 -10.65
N GLN A 410 19.60 -29.31 -9.52
CA GLN A 410 20.12 -28.10 -8.91
C GLN A 410 21.27 -27.59 -9.79
N CYS A 411 20.93 -26.83 -10.84
CA CYS A 411 21.87 -25.94 -11.50
C CYS A 411 22.23 -24.80 -10.54
N VAL A 412 23.12 -25.09 -9.59
CA VAL A 412 23.76 -24.05 -8.77
C VAL A 412 24.85 -23.41 -9.62
N MET A 413 24.46 -22.36 -10.34
CA MET A 413 25.41 -21.47 -11.04
C MET A 413 26.09 -20.58 -9.99
N ILE A 414 27.32 -20.92 -9.61
CA ILE A 414 28.18 -20.05 -8.79
C ILE A 414 28.94 -19.14 -9.75
N ALA A 415 28.55 -17.85 -9.77
CA ALA A 415 29.36 -16.78 -10.34
C ALA A 415 30.57 -16.55 -9.44
N SER A 416 31.77 -16.55 -10.03
CA SER A 416 32.99 -16.00 -9.42
C SER A 416 33.34 -14.69 -10.10
#